data_AF-A0A3D4FAY9-F1
#
_entry.id   AF-A0A3D4FAY9-F1
#
_cell.length_a   1.000
_cell.length_b   1.000
_cell.length_c   1.000
_cell.angle_alpha   90.00
_cell.angle_beta   90.00
_cell.angle_gamma   90.00
#
_symmetry.space_group_name_H-M   'P 1'
#
loop_
_entity.id
_entity.type
_entity.pdbx_description
1 polymer ?
#
loop_
_entity_poly.entity_id
_entity_poly.type
_entity_poly.pdbx_seq_one_letter_code
_entity_poly.pdbx_strand_id
1 'polypeptide(L)'
;PNYADTWYALGQCLLQQAQWQEAKRCFQRALEEDVCPLRIRASMRHQITDLARRYEIPLLDLQSLAEKEAPVGLVGDTFLVDHVHPSIHGHQTIALALVGRVQEILTNLEQRSISDEQTRLLFAGKLAELPDHYFANGLQRLENLRAWTHGKADGPPIESHPQWESGL
;
A
#
# COMPACT_ATOMS: atom_id res chain seq x y z
N PRO A 1 -18.90 19.29 -4.24
CA PRO A 1 -18.04 18.96 -5.40
C PRO A 1 -16.57 19.26 -5.05
N ASN A 2 -15.65 18.31 -5.25
CA ASN A 2 -14.23 18.34 -4.82
C ASN A 2 -13.95 17.88 -3.38
N TYR A 3 -14.62 16.80 -2.94
CA TYR A 3 -14.28 16.14 -1.67
C TYR A 3 -13.91 14.70 -1.97
N ALA A 4 -12.69 14.30 -1.57
CA ALA A 4 -12.18 12.93 -1.74
C ALA A 4 -13.17 11.88 -1.22
N ASP A 5 -13.74 12.12 -0.04
CA ASP A 5 -14.70 11.23 0.61
C ASP A 5 -15.96 10.97 -0.23
N THR A 6 -16.45 11.99 -0.94
CA THR A 6 -17.63 11.83 -1.81
C THR A 6 -17.32 10.89 -2.98
N TRP A 7 -16.16 11.06 -3.61
CA TRP A 7 -15.72 10.19 -4.68
C TRP A 7 -15.44 8.77 -4.19
N TYR A 8 -14.85 8.63 -3.00
CA TYR A 8 -14.61 7.35 -2.37
C TYR A 8 -15.93 6.61 -2.08
N ALA A 9 -16.89 7.29 -1.45
CA ALA A 9 -18.21 6.72 -1.14
C ALA A 9 -18.95 6.25 -2.41
N LEU A 10 -18.94 7.08 -3.47
CA LEU A 10 -19.50 6.68 -4.77
C LEU A 10 -18.78 5.45 -5.35
N GLY A 11 -17.45 5.42 -5.28
CA GLY A 11 -16.66 4.27 -5.70
C GLY A 11 -17.05 2.98 -4.97
N GLN A 12 -17.31 3.06 -3.66
CA GLN A 12 -17.77 1.93 -2.87
C GLN A 12 -19.17 1.45 -3.31
N CYS A 13 -20.11 2.36 -3.58
CA CYS A 13 -21.44 2.00 -4.09
C CYS A 13 -21.37 1.31 -5.46
N LEU A 14 -20.49 1.78 -6.35
CA LEU A 14 -20.28 1.20 -7.68
C LEU A 14 -19.59 -0.17 -7.59
N LEU A 15 -18.63 -0.31 -6.67
CA LEU A 15 -17.95 -1.58 -6.38
C LEU A 15 -18.96 -2.64 -5.95
N GLN A 16 -19.87 -2.31 -5.03
CA GLN A 16 -20.93 -3.24 -4.57
C GLN A 16 -21.89 -3.65 -5.69
N GLN A 17 -22.05 -2.81 -6.72
CA GLN A 17 -22.88 -3.07 -7.91
C GLN A 17 -22.12 -3.78 -9.03
N ALA A 18 -20.88 -4.22 -8.79
CA ALA A 18 -20.02 -4.83 -9.80
C ALA A 18 -19.67 -3.93 -10.99
N GLN A 19 -19.77 -2.61 -10.82
CA GLN A 19 -19.38 -1.62 -11.82
C GLN A 19 -17.89 -1.24 -11.64
N TRP A 20 -17.01 -2.20 -11.93
CA TRP A 20 -15.60 -2.16 -11.53
C TRP A 20 -14.81 -0.99 -12.13
N GLN A 21 -15.00 -0.71 -13.42
CA GLN A 21 -14.30 0.37 -14.12
C GLN A 21 -14.74 1.75 -13.61
N GLU A 22 -16.04 1.94 -13.37
CA GLU A 22 -16.59 3.16 -12.80
C GLU A 22 -16.12 3.35 -11.36
N ALA A 23 -16.10 2.28 -10.56
CA ALA A 23 -15.56 2.30 -9.20
C ALA A 23 -14.08 2.73 -9.22
N LYS A 24 -13.27 2.15 -10.11
CA LYS A 24 -11.85 2.52 -10.28
C LYS A 24 -11.67 4.00 -10.60
N ARG A 25 -12.47 4.55 -11.52
CA ARG A 25 -12.43 5.99 -11.83
C ARG A 25 -12.76 6.84 -10.62
N CYS A 26 -13.75 6.44 -9.82
CA CYS A 26 -14.12 7.15 -8.60
C CYS A 26 -13.00 7.10 -7.55
N PHE A 27 -12.37 5.94 -7.33
CA PHE A 27 -11.23 5.83 -6.40
C PHE A 27 -10.02 6.64 -6.88
N GLN A 28 -9.72 6.64 -8.18
CA GLN A 28 -8.66 7.50 -8.73
C GLN A 28 -8.98 8.98 -8.49
N ARG A 29 -10.23 9.39 -8.68
CA ARG A 29 -10.65 10.77 -8.43
C ARG A 29 -10.59 11.12 -6.94
N ALA A 30 -10.95 10.20 -6.05
CA ALA A 30 -10.81 10.41 -4.61
C ALA A 30 -9.35 10.68 -4.23
N LEU A 31 -8.41 9.91 -4.77
CA LEU A 31 -6.97 10.10 -4.57
C LEU A 31 -6.49 11.46 -5.09
N GLU A 32 -6.99 11.92 -6.24
CA GLU A 32 -6.58 13.21 -6.82
C GLU A 32 -7.16 14.43 -6.09
N GLU A 33 -8.28 14.26 -5.40
CA GLU A 33 -8.95 15.29 -4.61
C GLU A 33 -8.58 15.22 -3.12
N ASP A 34 -7.68 14.32 -2.74
CA ASP A 34 -7.16 14.22 -1.38
C ASP A 34 -6.33 15.46 -1.04
N VAL A 35 -6.74 16.17 0.02
CA VAL A 35 -6.08 17.39 0.49
C VAL A 35 -4.72 17.09 1.12
N CYS A 36 -4.54 15.89 1.68
CA CYS A 36 -3.30 15.45 2.31
C CYS A 36 -2.85 14.10 1.70
N PRO A 37 -2.29 14.12 0.47
CA PRO A 37 -2.02 12.89 -0.25
C PRO A 37 -0.89 12.10 0.41
N LEU A 38 -1.24 10.94 0.99
CA LEU A 38 -0.27 9.92 1.45
C LEU A 38 0.18 8.98 0.31
N ARG A 39 -0.53 9.00 -0.82
CA ARG A 39 -0.23 8.25 -2.03
C ARG A 39 0.29 9.17 -3.13
N ILE A 40 1.14 8.63 -3.99
CA ILE A 40 1.60 9.35 -5.18
C ILE A 40 0.42 9.66 -6.11
N ARG A 41 0.34 10.90 -6.60
CA ARG A 41 -0.67 11.34 -7.56
C ARG A 41 -0.29 10.96 -8.99
N ALA A 42 -1.26 10.92 -9.89
CA ALA A 42 -1.03 10.59 -11.31
C ALA A 42 0.00 11.52 -11.97
N SER A 43 -0.04 12.82 -11.67
CA SER A 43 0.93 13.80 -12.19
C SER A 43 2.36 13.49 -11.77
N MET A 44 2.57 13.14 -10.50
CA MET A 44 3.88 12.75 -9.96
C MET A 44 4.36 11.44 -10.57
N ARG A 45 3.47 10.44 -10.69
CA ARG A 45 3.81 9.16 -11.35
C ARG A 45 4.20 9.38 -12.81
N HIS A 46 3.46 10.21 -13.56
CA HIS A 46 3.82 10.54 -14.95
C HIS A 46 5.20 11.18 -15.04
N GLN A 47 5.53 12.12 -14.14
CA GLN A 47 6.86 12.74 -14.11
C GLN A 47 7.97 11.71 -13.85
N ILE A 48 7.79 10.79 -12.90
CA ILE A 48 8.76 9.72 -12.63
C ILE A 48 8.95 8.83 -13.86
N THR A 49 7.84 8.40 -14.48
CA THR A 49 7.89 7.55 -15.68
C THR A 49 8.55 8.25 -16.87
N ASP A 50 8.26 9.54 -17.08
CA ASP A 50 8.84 10.32 -18.16
C ASP A 50 10.33 10.57 -17.96
N LEU A 51 10.77 10.85 -16.71
CA LEU A 51 12.19 10.96 -16.37
C LEU A 51 12.90 9.62 -16.57
N ALA A 52 12.31 8.53 -16.10
CA ALA A 52 12.87 7.19 -16.29
C ALA A 52 13.04 6.86 -17.78
N ARG A 53 12.03 7.16 -18.62
CA ARG A 53 12.12 6.98 -20.07
C ARG A 53 13.19 7.89 -20.70
N ARG A 54 13.23 9.17 -20.33
CA ARG A 54 14.16 10.16 -20.90
C ARG A 54 15.62 9.82 -20.63
N TYR A 55 15.92 9.35 -19.43
CA TYR A 55 17.28 9.03 -19.00
C TYR A 55 17.59 7.53 -19.09
N GLU A 56 16.72 6.75 -19.75
CA GLU A 56 16.87 5.30 -19.91
C GLU A 56 17.12 4.56 -18.59
N ILE A 57 16.52 5.06 -17.50
CA ILE A 57 16.62 4.47 -16.17
C ILE A 57 15.60 3.33 -16.07
N PRO A 58 16.03 2.10 -15.75
CA PRO A 58 15.10 1.01 -15.48
C PRO A 58 14.11 1.37 -14.37
N LEU A 59 12.82 1.33 -14.68
CA LEU A 59 11.74 1.57 -13.73
C LEU A 59 10.88 0.30 -13.58
N LEU A 60 10.64 -0.11 -12.33
CA LEU A 60 9.69 -1.16 -12.01
C LEU A 60 8.34 -0.54 -11.63
N ASP A 61 7.33 -0.75 -12.47
CA ASP A 61 6.00 -0.19 -12.26
C ASP A 61 5.16 -1.03 -11.30
N LEU A 62 5.30 -0.75 -10.00
CA LEU A 62 4.60 -1.49 -8.94
C LEU A 62 3.08 -1.29 -8.96
N GLN A 63 2.56 -0.16 -9.44
CA GLN A 63 1.12 0.02 -9.53
C GLN A 63 0.54 -0.92 -10.58
N SER A 64 1.16 -1.00 -11.76
CA SER A 64 0.72 -1.94 -12.80
C SER A 64 0.90 -3.40 -12.37
N LEU A 65 1.93 -3.71 -11.58
CA LEU A 65 2.12 -5.05 -10.99
C LEU A 65 0.98 -5.40 -10.04
N ALA A 66 0.69 -4.53 -9.07
CA ALA A 66 -0.36 -4.77 -8.09
C ALA A 66 -1.76 -4.84 -8.72
N GLU A 67 -2.03 -4.02 -9.76
CA GLU A 67 -3.31 -4.05 -10.47
C GLU A 67 -3.51 -5.34 -11.27
N LYS A 68 -2.45 -5.98 -11.79
CA LYS A 68 -2.56 -7.26 -12.51
C LYS A 68 -2.91 -8.42 -11.59
N GLU A 69 -2.40 -8.41 -10.36
CA GLU A 69 -2.69 -9.39 -9.32
C GLU A 69 -4.10 -9.20 -8.72
N ALA A 70 -4.67 -8.01 -8.86
CA ALA A 70 -5.98 -7.70 -8.32
C ALA A 70 -7.10 -8.30 -9.19
N PRO A 71 -8.06 -9.06 -8.60
CA PRO A 71 -9.11 -9.77 -9.36
C PRO A 71 -9.91 -8.91 -10.36
N VAL A 72 -10.11 -7.63 -10.05
CA VAL A 72 -10.85 -6.67 -10.90
C VAL A 72 -10.03 -5.42 -11.23
N GLY A 73 -8.70 -5.49 -11.10
CA GLY A 73 -7.81 -4.34 -11.32
C GLY A 73 -7.90 -3.25 -10.25
N LEU A 74 -8.49 -3.57 -9.09
CA LEU A 74 -8.59 -2.73 -7.90
C LEU A 74 -7.75 -3.33 -6.77
N VAL A 75 -6.65 -2.65 -6.45
CA VAL A 75 -5.73 -3.09 -5.39
C VAL A 75 -6.40 -2.96 -4.02
N GLY A 76 -6.43 -4.05 -3.27
CA GLY A 76 -6.99 -4.12 -1.93
C GLY A 76 -6.15 -4.96 -0.98
N ASP A 77 -6.81 -5.54 0.01
CA ASP A 77 -6.17 -6.11 1.21
C ASP A 77 -5.27 -7.32 0.95
N THR A 78 -5.36 -7.94 -0.24
CA THR A 78 -4.41 -8.99 -0.64
C THR A 78 -3.00 -8.42 -0.82
N PHE A 79 -2.88 -7.23 -1.41
CA PHE A 79 -1.58 -6.62 -1.71
C PHE A 79 -1.14 -5.62 -0.64
N LEU A 80 -2.07 -5.01 0.09
CA LEU A 80 -1.79 -3.97 1.09
C LEU A 80 -2.38 -4.34 2.46
N VAL A 81 -1.71 -3.99 3.56
CA VAL A 81 -2.25 -4.15 4.94
C VAL A 81 -3.15 -2.97 5.33
N ASP A 82 -2.87 -1.81 4.76
CA ASP A 82 -3.63 -0.59 4.90
C ASP A 82 -3.69 0.13 3.55
N HIS A 83 -3.91 1.45 3.57
CA HIS A 83 -4.02 2.21 2.33
C HIS A 83 -2.65 2.53 1.70
N VAL A 84 -1.49 2.19 2.25
CA VAL A 84 -0.18 2.48 1.60
C VAL A 84 0.84 1.36 1.73
N HIS A 85 0.79 0.56 2.78
CA HIS A 85 1.82 -0.42 3.10
C HIS A 85 1.51 -1.80 2.49
N PRO A 86 2.47 -2.44 1.79
CA PRO A 86 2.30 -3.80 1.28
C PRO A 86 2.07 -4.83 2.38
N SER A 87 1.27 -5.85 2.06
CA SER A 87 1.14 -7.06 2.87
C SER A 87 2.40 -7.94 2.78
N ILE A 88 2.48 -9.00 3.59
CA ILE A 88 3.55 -10.00 3.43
C ILE A 88 3.56 -10.54 1.99
N HIS A 89 2.38 -10.86 1.46
CA HIS A 89 2.21 -11.26 0.07
C HIS A 89 2.69 -10.15 -0.89
N GLY A 90 2.26 -8.90 -0.69
CA GLY A 90 2.70 -7.76 -1.49
C GLY A 90 4.22 -7.58 -1.50
N HIS A 91 4.87 -7.70 -0.34
CA HIS A 91 6.34 -7.68 -0.23
C HIS A 91 7.01 -8.83 -0.99
N GLN A 92 6.47 -10.04 -0.93
CA GLN A 92 6.98 -11.18 -1.68
C GLN A 92 6.86 -10.96 -3.20
N THR A 93 5.70 -10.49 -3.67
CA THR A 93 5.49 -10.14 -5.08
C THR A 93 6.46 -9.07 -5.56
N ILE A 94 6.66 -8.01 -4.77
CA ILE A 94 7.63 -6.95 -5.06
C ILE A 94 9.06 -7.50 -5.14
N ALA A 95 9.45 -8.36 -4.19
CA ALA A 95 10.78 -8.96 -4.17
C ALA A 95 11.07 -9.78 -5.43
N LEU A 96 10.12 -10.62 -5.87
CA LEU A 96 10.27 -11.42 -7.09
C LEU A 96 10.36 -10.56 -8.34
N ALA A 97 9.51 -9.53 -8.44
CA ALA A 97 9.55 -8.58 -9.56
C ALA A 97 10.88 -7.80 -9.61
N LEU A 98 11.42 -7.41 -8.46
CA LEU A 98 12.73 -6.76 -8.36
C LEU A 98 13.86 -7.70 -8.79
N VAL A 99 13.87 -8.95 -8.32
CA VAL A 99 14.87 -9.94 -8.73
C VAL A 99 14.86 -10.15 -10.24
N GLY A 100 13.68 -10.34 -10.84
CA GLY A 100 13.55 -10.46 -12.29
C GLY A 100 14.09 -9.23 -13.01
N ARG A 101 13.76 -8.03 -12.54
CA ARG A 101 14.24 -6.78 -13.15
C ARG A 101 15.75 -6.61 -13.04
N VAL A 102 16.34 -6.99 -11.91
CA VAL A 102 17.80 -6.97 -11.71
C VAL A 102 18.50 -7.97 -12.62
N GLN A 103 17.94 -9.17 -12.81
CA GLN A 103 18.49 -10.18 -13.72
C GLN A 103 18.47 -9.74 -15.19
N GLU A 104 17.43 -9.01 -15.61
CA GLU A 104 17.35 -8.42 -16.96
C GLU A 104 18.44 -7.37 -17.19
N ILE A 105 18.77 -6.56 -16.17
CA ILE A 105 19.77 -5.49 -16.24
C ILE A 105 21.18 -6.07 -16.15
N LEU A 106 21.40 -7.00 -15.22
CA LEU A 106 22.69 -7.59 -14.92
C LEU A 106 22.83 -8.97 -15.59
N THR A 107 23.05 -8.94 -16.90
CA THR A 107 23.12 -10.12 -17.77
C THR A 107 24.24 -11.12 -17.43
N ASN A 108 25.23 -10.70 -16.64
CA ASN A 108 26.36 -11.55 -16.20
C ASN A 108 26.16 -12.17 -14.81
N LEU A 109 25.00 -12.02 -14.18
CA LEU A 109 24.72 -12.73 -12.94
C LEU A 109 24.48 -14.21 -13.23
N GLU A 110 25.11 -15.07 -12.41
CA GLU A 110 24.82 -16.50 -12.42
C GLU A 110 23.33 -16.69 -12.09
N GLN A 111 22.55 -17.07 -13.10
CA GLN A 111 21.12 -17.29 -12.94
C GLN A 111 20.89 -18.67 -12.33
N ARG A 112 20.56 -18.70 -11.04
CA ARG A 112 19.99 -19.89 -10.42
C ARG A 112 18.49 -19.92 -10.72
N SER A 113 18.07 -20.93 -11.45
CA SER A 113 16.64 -21.22 -11.62
C SER A 113 16.09 -21.76 -10.31
N ILE A 114 15.16 -21.02 -9.70
CA ILE A 114 14.41 -21.42 -8.51
C ILE A 114 12.95 -21.59 -8.94
N SER A 115 12.34 -22.74 -8.61
CA SER A 115 10.92 -22.96 -8.93
C SER A 115 10.01 -22.14 -8.03
N ASP A 116 8.75 -21.95 -8.44
CA ASP A 116 7.73 -21.27 -7.62
C ASP A 116 7.56 -21.95 -6.26
N GLU A 117 7.60 -23.29 -6.23
CA GLU A 117 7.50 -24.06 -5.00
C GLU A 117 8.70 -23.85 -4.09
N GLN A 118 9.92 -23.85 -4.63
CA GLN A 118 11.13 -23.55 -3.86
C GLN A 118 11.10 -22.12 -3.31
N THR A 119 10.65 -21.16 -4.11
CA THR A 119 10.47 -19.76 -3.71
C THR A 119 9.51 -19.64 -2.53
N ARG A 120 8.35 -20.31 -2.63
CA ARG A 120 7.34 -20.36 -1.57
C ARG A 120 7.91 -20.96 -0.28
N LEU A 121 8.69 -22.03 -0.37
CA LEU A 121 9.34 -22.67 0.77
C LEU A 121 10.41 -21.78 1.40
N LEU A 122 11.20 -21.04 0.61
CA LEU A 122 12.19 -20.09 1.13
C LEU A 122 11.52 -18.96 1.91
N PHE A 123 10.44 -18.39 1.38
CA PHE A 123 9.68 -17.37 2.10
C PHE A 123 9.06 -17.91 3.39
N ALA A 124 8.43 -19.08 3.34
CA ALA A 124 7.83 -19.71 4.51
C ALA A 124 8.89 -20.03 5.58
N GLY A 125 10.04 -20.58 5.17
CA GLY A 125 11.16 -20.85 6.05
C GLY A 125 11.69 -19.58 6.71
N LYS A 126 11.82 -18.49 5.96
CA LYS A 126 12.29 -17.22 6.53
C LYS A 126 11.31 -16.62 7.54
N LEU A 127 10.01 -16.74 7.30
CA LEU A 127 8.99 -16.30 8.25
C LEU A 127 8.97 -17.15 9.52
N ALA A 128 9.26 -18.45 9.41
CA ALA A 128 9.31 -19.36 10.55
C ALA A 128 10.51 -19.12 11.49
N GLU A 129 11.56 -18.44 11.01
CA GLU A 129 12.69 -18.01 11.87
C GLU A 129 12.31 -16.85 12.82
N LEU A 130 11.21 -16.15 12.54
CA LEU A 130 10.77 -15.04 13.38
C LEU A 130 10.16 -15.58 14.68
N PRO A 131 10.51 -15.01 15.84
CA PRO A 131 9.96 -15.48 17.11
C PRO A 131 8.47 -15.13 17.24
N ASP A 132 7.69 -15.94 17.95
CA ASP A 132 6.22 -15.76 18.07
C ASP A 132 5.81 -14.34 18.50
N HIS A 133 6.58 -13.74 19.41
CA HIS A 133 6.31 -12.38 19.89
C HIS A 133 6.44 -11.31 18.78
N TYR A 134 7.14 -11.60 17.68
CA TYR A 134 7.21 -10.70 16.52
C TYR A 134 5.82 -10.45 15.94
N PHE A 135 5.05 -11.52 15.72
CA PHE A 135 3.70 -11.42 15.16
C PHE A 135 2.73 -10.78 16.13
N ALA A 136 2.80 -11.13 17.42
CA ALA A 136 1.99 -10.51 18.46
C ALA A 136 2.24 -8.99 18.54
N ASN A 137 3.51 -8.56 18.54
CA ASN A 137 3.88 -7.15 18.52
C ASN A 137 3.43 -6.46 17.23
N GLY A 138 3.51 -7.13 16.09
CA GLY A 138 3.03 -6.62 14.80
C GLY A 138 1.52 -6.34 14.82
N LEU A 139 0.73 -7.29 15.32
CA LEU A 139 -0.72 -7.14 15.47
C LEU A 139 -1.07 -5.98 16.42
N GLN A 140 -0.42 -5.90 17.58
CA GLN A 140 -0.64 -4.80 18.53
C GLN A 140 -0.32 -3.44 17.91
N ARG A 141 0.77 -3.33 17.14
CA ARG A 141 1.14 -2.08 16.44
C ARG A 141 0.14 -1.71 15.35
N LEU A 142 -0.35 -2.69 14.59
CA LEU A 142 -1.37 -2.47 13.59
C LEU A 142 -2.69 -1.99 14.21
N GLU A 143 -3.10 -2.57 15.33
CA GLU A 143 -4.27 -2.11 16.08
C GLU A 143 -4.10 -0.67 16.57
N ASN A 144 -2.94 -0.33 17.12
CA ASN A 144 -2.64 1.04 17.57
C ASN A 144 -2.68 2.03 16.40
N LEU A 145 -2.10 1.66 15.26
CA LEU A 145 -2.15 2.48 14.04
C LEU A 145 -3.59 2.70 13.58
N ARG A 146 -4.41 1.64 13.56
CA ARG A 146 -5.84 1.74 13.25
C ARG A 146 -6.56 2.63 14.25
N ALA A 147 -6.29 2.53 15.55
CA ALA A 147 -6.90 3.42 16.53
C ALA A 147 -6.53 4.89 16.25
N TRP A 148 -5.26 5.17 15.93
CA TRP A 148 -4.79 6.50 15.56
C TRP A 148 -5.50 7.06 14.32
N THR A 149 -5.65 6.28 13.25
CA THR A 149 -6.35 6.76 12.04
C THR A 149 -7.82 7.08 12.26
N HIS A 150 -8.43 6.57 13.33
CA HIS A 150 -9.81 6.88 13.72
C HIS A 150 -9.91 7.98 14.79
N GLY A 151 -8.81 8.67 15.12
CA GLY A 151 -8.77 9.68 16.17
C GLY A 151 -8.93 9.10 17.58
N LYS A 152 -8.65 7.81 17.78
CA LYS A 152 -8.80 7.07 19.04
C LYS A 152 -7.45 6.76 19.72
N ALA A 153 -6.36 7.37 19.25
CA ALA A 153 -5.01 7.10 19.78
C ALA A 153 -4.82 7.55 21.23
N ASP A 154 -5.52 8.61 21.65
CA ASP A 154 -5.26 9.27 22.94
C ASP A 154 -6.23 8.84 24.06
N GLY A 155 -7.07 7.83 23.84
CA GLY A 155 -8.23 7.58 24.70
C GLY A 155 -9.28 8.70 24.57
N PRO A 156 -10.32 8.75 25.43
CA PRO A 156 -11.23 9.90 25.44
C PRO A 156 -10.45 11.19 25.72
N PRO A 157 -10.89 12.35 25.19
CA PRO A 157 -10.28 13.63 25.53
C PRO A 157 -10.18 13.78 27.05
N ILE A 158 -9.09 14.37 27.55
CA ILE A 158 -9.06 14.80 28.95
C ILE A 158 -10.17 15.85 29.11
N GLU A 159 -11.33 15.44 29.64
CA GLU A 159 -12.48 16.33 29.90
C GLU A 159 -12.19 17.33 31.03
N SER A 160 -11.05 17.20 31.73
CA SER A 160 -10.58 18.12 32.75
C SER A 160 -9.37 18.92 32.26
N HIS A 161 -9.63 20.06 31.62
CA HIS A 161 -8.64 21.13 31.68
C HIS A 161 -8.43 21.47 33.17
N PRO A 162 -7.20 21.40 33.72
CA PRO A 162 -6.95 21.96 35.03
C PRO A 162 -7.39 23.42 34.96
N GLN A 163 -8.28 23.81 35.87
CA GLN A 163 -8.70 25.21 36.00
C GLN A 163 -7.43 26.01 36.22
N TRP A 164 -7.00 26.75 35.20
CA TRP A 164 -6.07 27.84 35.40
C TRP A 164 -6.83 28.87 36.24
N GLU A 165 -6.62 28.86 37.55
CA GLU A 165 -6.97 30.02 38.36
C GLU A 165 -6.22 31.18 37.74
N SER A 166 -6.96 32.14 37.18
CA SER A 166 -6.42 33.42 36.75
C SER A 166 -5.86 34.13 37.97
N GLY A 167 -4.63 33.79 38.32
CA GLY A 167 -3.80 34.51 39.26
C GLY A 167 -3.33 35.79 38.60
N LEU A 168 -4.03 36.88 38.92
CA LEU A 168 -3.61 38.29 38.92
C LEU A 168 -2.91 38.84 37.67
#